data_AF-A0A836BZK8-F1
#
_entry.id   AF-A0A836BZK8-F1
#
_cell.length_a   1.000
_cell.length_b   1.000
_cell.length_c   1.000
_cell.angle_alpha   90.00
_cell.angle_beta   90.00
_cell.angle_gamma   90.00
#
_symmetry.space_group_name_H-M   'P 1'
#
loop_
_entity.id
_entity.type
_entity.pdbx_description
1 polymer ?
#
loop_
_entity_poly.entity_id
_entity_poly.type
_entity_poly.pdbx_seq_one_letter_code
_entity_poly.pdbx_strand_id
1 'polypeptide(L)'
;MASPDETSCLTGHGHKDCTPSPVPFPKCQCMNDPYSSPFVVSPLIEVAKGRKAGTTLYCFTTGVVVPEGPQTACSQATVLQKMEFWANDKRRQKITGIGVQAAGATKMGFMTPGWGAVDDNTLRANNLNWSKQQADGGKVCLELSIPLDEFCEGGVTDTCWATVFGSRACCPTFMAAVVPE
;
A
#
# COMPACT_ATOMS: atom_id res chain seq x y z
N MET A 1 -3.90 44.33 16.41
CA MET A 1 -4.31 43.61 15.18
C MET A 1 -3.15 42.70 14.83
N ALA A 2 -3.26 41.41 15.11
CA ALA A 2 -2.22 40.42 14.82
C ALA A 2 -2.83 39.38 13.88
N SER A 3 -2.18 39.15 12.73
CA SER A 3 -2.56 38.12 11.75
C SER A 3 -1.95 36.77 12.14
N PRO A 4 -2.60 35.64 11.81
CA PRO A 4 -2.23 34.32 12.33
C PRO A 4 -1.15 33.62 11.50
N ASP A 5 -0.37 32.81 12.21
CA ASP A 5 0.65 31.87 11.73
C ASP A 5 0.18 30.99 10.57
N GLU A 6 1.02 30.90 9.53
CA GLU A 6 0.89 29.91 8.48
C GLU A 6 1.26 28.51 9.00
N THR A 7 0.31 27.59 8.84
CA THR A 7 0.43 26.16 9.04
C THR A 7 1.55 25.59 8.14
N SER A 8 2.69 25.23 8.73
CA SER A 8 3.76 24.52 8.04
C SER A 8 3.39 23.04 7.86
N CYS A 9 2.68 22.70 6.78
CA CYS A 9 2.18 21.34 6.52
C CYS A 9 3.12 20.41 5.73
N LEU A 10 4.32 20.85 5.33
CA LEU A 10 5.21 20.05 4.48
C LEU A 10 6.67 20.16 4.94
N THR A 11 7.15 19.15 5.65
CA THR A 11 8.59 18.99 5.89
C THR A 11 9.23 18.39 4.64
N GLY A 12 9.85 19.23 3.83
CA GLY A 12 10.62 18.81 2.66
C GLY A 12 12.03 18.39 3.06
N HIS A 13 12.42 17.14 2.77
CA HIS A 13 13.80 16.69 2.91
C HIS A 13 14.56 16.98 1.61
N GLY A 14 15.62 17.80 1.70
CA GLY A 14 16.50 18.08 0.58
C GLY A 14 17.39 16.89 0.26
N HIS A 15 17.20 16.28 -0.92
CA HIS A 15 18.16 15.33 -1.48
C HIS A 15 19.11 16.06 -2.44
N LYS A 16 20.38 15.61 -2.50
CA LYS A 16 21.39 16.15 -3.43
C LYS A 16 21.18 15.70 -4.89
N ASP A 17 20.26 14.77 -5.11
CA ASP A 17 19.91 14.25 -6.43
C ASP A 17 18.54 14.79 -6.83
N CYS A 18 18.46 15.47 -7.98
CA CYS A 18 17.21 16.00 -8.54
C CYS A 18 16.28 14.90 -9.09
N THR A 19 16.69 13.64 -8.96
CA THR A 19 15.92 12.45 -9.31
C THR A 19 15.81 11.57 -8.07
N PRO A 20 14.59 11.25 -7.60
CA PRO A 20 14.41 10.24 -6.57
C PRO A 20 15.18 8.98 -6.95
N SER A 21 15.95 8.42 -6.02
CA SER A 21 16.64 7.15 -6.27
C SER A 21 15.58 6.10 -6.66
N PRO A 22 15.76 5.34 -7.75
CA PRO A 22 14.74 4.45 -8.24
C PRO A 22 14.41 3.41 -7.17
N VAL A 23 13.16 3.43 -6.70
CA VAL A 23 12.62 2.42 -5.79
C VAL A 23 12.65 1.09 -6.55
N PRO A 24 13.42 0.06 -6.11
CA PRO A 24 13.56 -1.21 -6.82
C PRO A 24 12.33 -2.13 -6.67
N PHE A 25 11.17 -1.53 -6.45
CA PHE A 25 9.89 -2.16 -6.20
C PHE A 25 8.78 -1.41 -6.96
N PRO A 26 7.85 -2.10 -7.62
CA PRO A 26 7.72 -3.55 -7.73
C PRO A 26 8.82 -4.15 -8.63
N LYS A 27 9.16 -5.42 -8.40
CA LYS A 27 10.18 -6.14 -9.20
C LYS A 27 9.69 -6.51 -10.60
N CYS A 28 8.38 -6.50 -10.84
CA CYS A 28 7.80 -6.76 -12.15
C CYS A 28 8.01 -5.56 -13.08
N GLN A 29 8.38 -5.82 -14.33
CA GLN A 29 8.27 -4.82 -15.39
C GLN A 29 6.79 -4.61 -15.72
N CYS A 30 6.23 -3.52 -15.22
CA CYS A 30 4.84 -3.13 -15.42
C CYS A 30 4.73 -1.61 -15.32
N MET A 31 3.60 -1.05 -15.78
CA MET A 31 3.35 0.38 -15.65
C MET A 31 3.06 0.69 -14.19
N ASN A 32 4.04 1.30 -13.52
CA ASN A 32 4.04 1.57 -12.09
C ASN A 32 3.76 3.04 -11.75
N ASP A 33 3.56 3.89 -12.76
CA ASP A 33 3.19 5.29 -12.57
C ASP A 33 1.89 5.38 -11.76
N PRO A 34 1.85 6.20 -10.70
CA PRO A 34 0.62 6.51 -9.99
C PRO A 34 -0.48 6.97 -10.97
N TYR A 35 -1.74 6.63 -10.67
CA TYR A 35 -2.91 7.01 -11.48
C TYR A 35 -2.96 6.44 -12.91
N SER A 36 -2.03 5.56 -13.29
CA SER A 36 -2.07 4.84 -14.58
C SER A 36 -3.12 3.72 -14.65
N SER A 37 -3.75 3.41 -13.50
CA SER A 37 -4.88 2.50 -13.36
C SER A 37 -5.95 3.14 -12.46
N PRO A 38 -7.22 2.69 -12.52
CA PRO A 38 -8.29 3.22 -11.67
C PRO A 38 -8.07 2.96 -10.18
N PHE A 39 -7.27 1.96 -9.83
CA PHE A 39 -7.04 1.58 -8.44
C PHE A 39 -5.89 2.37 -7.84
N VAL A 40 -6.13 2.93 -6.67
CA VAL A 40 -5.15 3.72 -5.90
C VAL A 40 -5.11 3.24 -4.46
N VAL A 41 -4.04 3.62 -3.75
CA VAL A 41 -3.91 3.44 -2.29
C VAL A 41 -3.86 4.82 -1.64
N SER A 42 -4.61 4.98 -0.56
CA SER A 42 -4.55 6.17 0.29
C SER A 42 -3.11 6.37 0.81
N PRO A 43 -2.59 7.61 0.84
CA PRO A 43 -1.27 7.86 1.42
C PRO A 43 -1.26 7.71 2.95
N LEU A 44 -2.42 7.47 3.58
CA LEU A 44 -2.58 7.36 5.02
C LEU A 44 -2.81 5.89 5.41
N ILE A 45 -2.04 5.43 6.39
CA ILE A 45 -2.17 4.12 7.03
C ILE A 45 -2.91 4.30 8.35
N GLU A 46 -4.05 3.63 8.48
CA GLU A 46 -4.78 3.56 9.74
C GLU A 46 -4.16 2.48 10.64
N VAL A 47 -3.99 2.81 11.93
CA VAL A 47 -3.45 1.87 12.92
C VAL A 47 -4.56 1.38 13.83
N ALA A 48 -4.62 0.06 14.03
CA ALA A 48 -5.58 -0.55 14.93
C ALA A 48 -4.96 -1.71 15.70
N LYS A 49 -5.65 -2.15 16.76
CA LYS A 49 -5.24 -3.33 17.52
C LYS A 49 -5.43 -4.59 16.67
N GLY A 50 -4.41 -5.46 16.64
CA GLY A 50 -4.48 -6.76 15.98
C GLY A 50 -5.40 -7.76 16.70
N ARG A 51 -5.74 -8.85 16.00
CA ARG A 51 -6.56 -9.93 16.57
C ARG A 51 -5.76 -10.74 17.57
N LYS A 52 -4.46 -10.90 17.33
CA LYS A 52 -3.55 -11.59 18.26
C LYS A 52 -3.00 -10.60 19.28
N ALA A 53 -2.82 -11.07 20.51
CA ALA A 53 -2.16 -10.28 21.54
C ALA A 53 -0.75 -9.88 21.08
N GLY A 54 -0.38 -8.61 21.32
CA GLY A 54 0.92 -8.08 20.91
C GLY A 54 1.09 -7.86 19.41
N THR A 55 -0.01 -7.77 18.65
CA THR A 55 0.03 -7.42 17.22
C THR A 55 -0.74 -6.14 16.92
N THR A 56 -0.31 -5.46 15.86
CA THR A 56 -0.87 -4.21 15.34
C THR A 56 -1.34 -4.42 13.91
N LEU A 57 -2.49 -3.86 13.56
CA LEU A 57 -2.98 -3.78 12.18
C LEU A 57 -2.58 -2.44 11.58
N TYR A 58 -1.87 -2.50 10.46
CA TYR A 58 -1.56 -1.35 9.61
C TYR A 58 -2.41 -1.43 8.35
N CYS A 59 -3.46 -0.63 8.30
CA CYS A 59 -4.52 -0.72 7.31
C CYS A 59 -4.35 0.32 6.20
N PHE A 60 -4.22 -0.20 4.97
CA PHE A 60 -4.14 0.56 3.74
C PHE A 60 -5.53 0.60 3.12
N THR A 61 -6.04 1.81 2.92
CA THR A 61 -7.34 2.01 2.24
C THR A 61 -7.11 2.11 0.75
N THR A 62 -7.81 1.27 -0.03
CA THR A 62 -7.84 1.36 -1.49
C THR A 62 -8.94 2.32 -1.94
N GLY A 63 -8.75 2.93 -3.11
CA GLY A 63 -9.72 3.84 -3.71
C GLY A 63 -9.86 3.59 -5.21
N VAL A 64 -10.87 4.23 -5.80
CA VAL A 64 -11.04 4.27 -7.26
C VAL A 64 -11.08 5.69 -7.79
N VAL A 65 -10.28 5.95 -8.82
CA VAL A 65 -10.20 7.25 -9.50
C VAL A 65 -10.38 7.10 -11.00
N VAL A 66 -10.58 8.22 -11.68
CA VAL A 66 -10.41 8.30 -13.14
C VAL A 66 -8.90 8.33 -13.42
N PRO A 67 -8.34 7.37 -14.17
CA PRO A 67 -6.92 7.35 -14.47
C PRO A 67 -6.48 8.56 -15.28
N GLU A 68 -5.24 8.98 -15.06
CA GLU A 68 -4.62 10.06 -15.83
C GLU A 68 -3.96 9.52 -17.10
N GLY A 69 -3.97 10.31 -18.17
CA GLY A 69 -3.28 9.99 -19.42
C GLY A 69 -4.09 9.16 -20.43
N PRO A 70 -3.42 8.50 -21.39
CA PRO A 70 -4.07 7.84 -22.51
C PRO A 70 -4.87 6.61 -22.09
N GLN A 71 -5.95 6.34 -22.82
CA GLN A 71 -6.78 5.16 -22.59
C GLN A 71 -6.03 3.89 -23.02
N THR A 72 -5.53 3.15 -22.03
CA THR A 72 -4.78 1.89 -22.21
C THR A 72 -5.50 0.74 -21.52
N ALA A 73 -4.99 -0.48 -21.68
CA ALA A 73 -5.52 -1.64 -20.94
C ALA A 73 -5.48 -1.42 -19.41
N CYS A 74 -4.52 -0.64 -18.90
CA CYS A 74 -4.40 -0.36 -17.47
C CYS A 74 -5.40 0.67 -16.97
N SER A 75 -5.64 1.74 -17.74
CA SER A 75 -6.67 2.73 -17.38
C SER A 75 -8.08 2.14 -17.42
N GLN A 76 -8.27 1.04 -18.14
CA GLN A 76 -9.54 0.34 -18.28
C GLN A 76 -9.72 -0.85 -17.32
N ALA A 77 -8.78 -1.07 -16.39
CA ALA A 77 -8.90 -2.19 -15.44
C ALA A 77 -10.19 -2.08 -14.59
N THR A 78 -10.93 -3.16 -14.48
CA THR A 78 -12.22 -3.22 -13.75
C THR A 78 -12.16 -4.04 -12.47
N VAL A 79 -11.09 -4.82 -12.27
CA VAL A 79 -10.90 -5.70 -11.13
C VAL A 79 -9.53 -5.46 -10.51
N LEU A 80 -9.49 -5.23 -9.20
CA LEU A 80 -8.28 -5.25 -8.39
C LEU A 80 -7.97 -6.69 -8.02
N GLN A 81 -6.93 -7.27 -8.62
CA GLN A 81 -6.59 -8.68 -8.48
C GLN A 81 -5.81 -8.96 -7.20
N LYS A 82 -4.83 -8.12 -6.89
CA LYS A 82 -3.95 -8.27 -5.73
C LYS A 82 -3.33 -6.93 -5.33
N MET A 83 -2.76 -6.92 -4.14
CA MET A 83 -1.86 -5.86 -3.68
C MET A 83 -0.54 -6.49 -3.22
N GLU A 84 0.57 -5.84 -3.52
CA GLU A 84 1.90 -6.25 -3.05
C GLU A 84 2.51 -5.14 -2.20
N PHE A 85 3.34 -5.52 -1.24
CA PHE A 85 4.02 -4.59 -0.34
C PHE A 85 5.52 -4.84 -0.38
N TRP A 86 6.30 -3.77 -0.32
CA TRP A 86 7.75 -3.87 -0.22
C TRP A 86 8.12 -4.14 1.24
N ALA A 87 8.38 -5.39 1.56
CA ALA A 87 8.53 -5.87 2.93
C ALA A 87 9.77 -6.76 3.08
N ASN A 88 10.41 -6.67 4.24
CA ASN A 88 11.66 -7.37 4.51
C ASN A 88 11.43 -8.89 4.59
N ASP A 89 11.99 -9.62 3.63
CA ASP A 89 11.81 -11.07 3.50
C ASP A 89 12.38 -11.86 4.69
N LYS A 90 13.35 -11.30 5.42
CA LYS A 90 13.94 -11.90 6.64
C LYS A 90 13.01 -11.79 7.85
N ARG A 91 11.90 -11.07 7.71
CA ARG A 91 10.88 -10.85 8.74
C ARG A 91 9.55 -11.55 8.43
N ARG A 92 9.52 -12.56 7.54
CA ARG A 92 8.33 -13.38 7.22
C ARG A 92 7.51 -13.82 8.45
N GLN A 93 8.18 -14.23 9.52
CA GLN A 93 7.58 -14.68 10.79
C GLN A 93 6.92 -13.57 11.61
N LYS A 94 7.12 -12.30 11.23
CA LYS A 94 6.64 -11.14 11.99
C LYS A 94 5.26 -10.66 11.56
N ILE A 95 4.80 -11.09 10.39
CA ILE A 95 3.42 -10.94 9.96
C ILE A 95 2.62 -12.21 10.29
N THR A 96 1.47 -12.02 10.95
CA THR A 96 0.64 -13.14 11.42
C THR A 96 -0.62 -13.36 10.58
N GLY A 97 -0.94 -12.40 9.70
CA GLY A 97 -2.10 -12.42 8.83
C GLY A 97 -2.18 -11.15 7.97
N ILE A 98 -2.93 -11.22 6.89
CA ILE A 98 -3.37 -10.04 6.13
C ILE A 98 -4.89 -9.94 6.29
N GLY A 99 -5.36 -8.87 6.92
CA GLY A 99 -6.77 -8.53 6.98
C GLY A 99 -7.23 -7.94 5.66
N VAL A 100 -8.38 -8.36 5.14
CA VAL A 100 -8.98 -7.82 3.92
C VAL A 100 -10.45 -7.54 4.15
N GLN A 101 -10.89 -6.35 3.76
CA GLN A 101 -12.28 -5.93 3.89
C GLN A 101 -12.64 -5.12 2.65
N ALA A 102 -13.40 -5.72 1.73
CA ALA A 102 -13.97 -4.97 0.62
C ALA A 102 -14.93 -3.88 1.15
N ALA A 103 -15.08 -2.80 0.39
CA ALA A 103 -16.10 -1.81 0.67
C ALA A 103 -17.50 -2.45 0.72
N GLY A 104 -18.29 -2.03 1.70
CA GLY A 104 -19.60 -2.62 2.00
C GLY A 104 -19.56 -3.97 2.74
N ALA A 105 -18.39 -4.60 2.93
CA ALA A 105 -18.29 -5.80 3.76
C ALA A 105 -18.42 -5.44 5.24
N THR A 106 -19.24 -6.21 5.97
CA THR A 106 -19.52 -5.99 7.40
C THR A 106 -18.42 -6.50 8.33
N LYS A 107 -17.53 -7.36 7.82
CA LYS A 107 -16.44 -7.97 8.58
C LYS A 107 -15.18 -8.06 7.73
N MET A 108 -14.04 -7.91 8.40
CA MET A 108 -12.73 -8.17 7.83
C MET A 108 -12.46 -9.68 7.81
N GLY A 109 -12.15 -10.21 6.63
CA GLY A 109 -11.59 -11.56 6.48
C GLY A 109 -10.08 -11.54 6.68
N PHE A 110 -9.47 -12.68 7.00
CA PHE A 110 -8.02 -12.77 7.15
C PHE A 110 -7.48 -13.88 6.26
N MET A 111 -6.43 -13.56 5.50
CA MET A 111 -5.72 -14.48 4.65
C MET A 111 -4.31 -14.73 5.18
N THR A 112 -3.74 -15.86 4.76
CA THR A 112 -2.35 -16.20 5.04
C THR A 112 -1.43 -15.29 4.23
N PRO A 113 -0.38 -14.71 4.83
CA PRO A 113 0.61 -13.90 4.12
C PRO A 113 1.25 -14.69 2.96
N GLY A 114 1.05 -14.24 1.73
CA GLY A 114 1.77 -14.78 0.57
C GLY A 114 3.07 -14.03 0.36
N TRP A 115 4.15 -14.70 -0.01
CA TRP A 115 5.44 -14.06 -0.28
C TRP A 115 5.90 -14.32 -1.72
N GLY A 116 6.69 -13.39 -2.24
CA GLY A 116 7.48 -13.59 -3.46
C GLY A 116 8.57 -14.65 -3.28
N ALA A 117 9.47 -14.71 -4.26
CA ALA A 117 10.68 -15.52 -4.13
C ALA A 117 11.48 -15.08 -2.89
N VAL A 118 12.31 -15.98 -2.37
CA VAL A 118 13.21 -15.63 -1.26
C VAL A 118 14.11 -14.47 -1.70
N ASP A 119 14.34 -13.51 -0.80
CA ASP A 119 15.09 -12.27 -1.01
C ASP A 119 14.45 -11.27 -2.02
N ASP A 120 13.21 -11.52 -2.47
CA ASP A 120 12.49 -10.61 -3.38
C ASP A 120 11.89 -9.41 -2.64
N ASN A 121 11.82 -9.47 -1.31
CA ASN A 121 11.20 -8.46 -0.44
C ASN A 121 9.74 -8.11 -0.83
N THR A 122 8.99 -9.09 -1.32
CA THR A 122 7.62 -8.88 -1.81
C THR A 122 6.63 -9.66 -0.96
N LEU A 123 5.82 -8.96 -0.17
CA LEU A 123 4.63 -9.52 0.47
C LEU A 123 3.42 -9.37 -0.48
N ARG A 124 2.53 -10.36 -0.51
CA ARG A 124 1.37 -10.41 -1.43
C ARG A 124 0.06 -10.66 -0.70
N ALA A 125 -0.88 -9.74 -0.88
CA ALA A 125 -2.31 -9.93 -0.66
C ALA A 125 -2.94 -10.37 -1.99
N ASN A 126 -2.90 -11.68 -2.28
CA ASN A 126 -3.43 -12.23 -3.53
C ASN A 126 -4.95 -12.51 -3.45
N ASN A 127 -5.55 -12.74 -4.63
CA ASN A 127 -6.94 -13.16 -4.77
C ASN A 127 -7.95 -12.19 -4.14
N LEU A 128 -7.68 -10.88 -4.21
CA LEU A 128 -8.65 -9.86 -3.80
C LEU A 128 -9.87 -9.93 -4.72
N ASN A 129 -9.64 -9.88 -6.04
CA ASN A 129 -10.66 -9.94 -7.09
C ASN A 129 -11.81 -8.97 -6.86
N TRP A 130 -11.50 -7.76 -6.39
CA TRP A 130 -12.50 -6.74 -6.07
C TRP A 130 -12.89 -5.97 -7.33
N SER A 131 -14.19 -5.84 -7.56
CA SER A 131 -14.70 -4.83 -8.49
C SER A 131 -14.31 -3.42 -8.04
N LYS A 132 -14.41 -2.42 -8.94
CA LYS A 132 -14.22 -1.01 -8.58
C LYS A 132 -15.01 -0.60 -7.33
N GLN A 133 -16.27 -1.02 -7.24
CA GLN A 133 -17.13 -0.70 -6.09
C GLN A 133 -16.64 -1.32 -4.79
N GLN A 134 -16.08 -2.53 -4.84
CA GLN A 134 -15.51 -3.20 -3.67
C GLN A 134 -14.13 -2.66 -3.27
N ALA A 135 -13.37 -2.16 -4.25
CA ALA A 135 -12.07 -1.56 -4.02
C ALA A 135 -12.17 -0.14 -3.47
N ASP A 136 -13.21 0.62 -3.83
CA ASP A 136 -13.37 2.01 -3.40
C ASP A 136 -13.77 2.12 -1.92
N GLY A 137 -12.80 2.41 -1.05
CA GLY A 137 -12.95 2.33 0.41
C GLY A 137 -12.66 0.94 0.99
N GLY A 138 -12.15 0.00 0.18
CA GLY A 138 -11.67 -1.30 0.65
C GLY A 138 -10.43 -1.15 1.55
N LYS A 139 -10.19 -2.10 2.44
CA LYS A 139 -9.05 -2.10 3.36
C LYS A 139 -8.23 -3.38 3.24
N VAL A 140 -6.91 -3.23 3.14
CA VAL A 140 -5.94 -4.31 3.26
C VAL A 140 -5.02 -4.00 4.44
N CYS A 141 -5.00 -4.84 5.46
CA CYS A 141 -4.30 -4.60 6.72
C CYS A 141 -3.21 -5.63 6.98
N LEU A 142 -2.00 -5.15 7.31
CA LEU A 142 -0.90 -6.01 7.73
C LEU A 142 -0.97 -6.23 9.24
N GLU A 143 -1.11 -7.48 9.70
CA GLU A 143 -1.12 -7.82 11.12
C GLU A 143 0.28 -8.19 11.61
N LEU A 144 1.00 -7.22 12.18
CA LEU A 144 2.43 -7.31 12.51
C LEU A 144 2.67 -7.42 14.02
N SER A 145 3.73 -8.14 14.39
CA SER A 145 4.26 -8.26 15.76
C SER A 145 5.46 -7.35 16.04
N ILE A 146 5.79 -6.48 15.08
CA ILE A 146 6.86 -5.47 15.12
C ILE A 146 6.32 -4.18 14.50
N PRO A 147 6.98 -3.03 14.74
CA PRO A 147 6.68 -1.78 14.06
C PRO A 147 6.71 -1.87 12.53
N LEU A 148 5.99 -0.97 11.86
CA LEU A 148 5.87 -0.96 10.39
C LEU A 148 7.22 -0.71 9.71
N ASP A 149 8.03 0.21 10.23
CA ASP A 149 9.34 0.59 9.70
C ASP A 149 10.41 -0.50 9.84
N GLU A 150 10.26 -1.40 10.82
CA GLU A 150 11.08 -2.61 10.92
C GLU A 150 10.67 -3.71 9.92
N PHE A 151 9.43 -3.65 9.41
CA PHE A 151 8.87 -4.65 8.51
C PHE A 151 8.93 -4.23 7.04
N CYS A 152 8.60 -2.97 6.73
CA CYS A 152 8.60 -2.45 5.37
C CYS A 152 9.98 -1.94 4.95
N GLU A 153 10.29 -2.11 3.67
CA GLU A 153 11.52 -1.60 3.08
C GLU A 153 11.32 -0.14 2.58
N GLY A 154 12.43 0.56 2.31
CA GLY A 154 12.40 1.93 1.78
C GLY A 154 13.02 2.97 2.71
N GLY A 155 13.33 2.60 3.96
CA GLY A 155 14.17 3.41 4.86
C GLY A 155 13.53 4.70 5.37
N VAL A 156 12.20 4.86 5.23
CA VAL A 156 11.46 6.00 5.76
C VAL A 156 10.55 5.51 6.89
N THR A 157 10.71 6.11 8.07
CA THR A 157 9.98 5.77 9.28
C THR A 157 8.48 5.81 9.06
N ASP A 158 7.77 4.82 9.60
CA ASP A 158 6.32 4.71 9.56
C ASP A 158 5.69 4.72 8.16
N THR A 159 6.47 4.39 7.13
CA THR A 159 5.97 4.25 5.76
C THR A 159 6.01 2.82 5.26
N CYS A 160 5.22 2.55 4.24
CA CYS A 160 5.31 1.33 3.47
C CYS A 160 4.92 1.58 2.02
N TRP A 161 5.64 0.92 1.10
CA TRP A 161 5.31 0.92 -0.31
C TRP A 161 4.30 -0.18 -0.63
N ALA A 162 3.22 0.19 -1.31
CA ALA A 162 2.16 -0.70 -1.76
C ALA A 162 1.95 -0.55 -3.26
N THR A 163 1.83 -1.69 -3.94
CA THR A 163 1.55 -1.77 -5.38
C THR A 163 0.23 -2.49 -5.59
N VAL A 164 -0.71 -1.87 -6.30
CA VAL A 164 -2.00 -2.48 -6.65
C VAL A 164 -1.96 -3.03 -8.06
N PHE A 165 -2.60 -4.18 -8.29
CA PHE A 165 -2.59 -4.82 -9.60
C PHE A 165 -4.00 -4.98 -10.16
N GLY A 166 -4.28 -4.27 -11.26
CA GLY A 166 -5.45 -4.53 -12.10
C GLY A 166 -5.20 -5.65 -13.12
N SER A 167 -3.93 -5.84 -13.49
CA SER A 167 -3.42 -6.96 -14.27
C SER A 167 -1.91 -7.07 -14.01
N ARG A 168 -1.23 -8.09 -14.56
CA ARG A 168 0.24 -8.22 -14.45
C ARG A 168 1.00 -7.02 -15.04
N ALA A 169 0.43 -6.33 -16.03
CA ALA A 169 1.07 -5.20 -16.70
C ALA A 169 0.77 -3.84 -16.03
N CYS A 170 -0.17 -3.80 -15.08
CA CYS A 170 -0.72 -2.57 -14.51
C CYS A 170 -0.53 -2.58 -13.00
N CYS A 171 0.50 -1.87 -12.52
CA CYS A 171 0.99 -2.01 -11.16
C CYS A 171 1.34 -0.65 -10.51
N PRO A 172 0.42 0.33 -10.51
CA PRO A 172 0.72 1.62 -9.91
C PRO A 172 1.13 1.44 -8.45
N THR A 173 2.18 2.17 -8.06
CA THR A 173 2.86 2.00 -6.79
C THR A 173 2.78 3.29 -5.98
N PHE A 174 2.44 3.13 -4.70
CA PHE A 174 2.13 4.21 -3.79
C PHE A 174 2.93 4.03 -2.51
N MET A 175 3.40 5.14 -1.95
CA MET A 175 3.90 5.18 -0.59
C MET A 175 2.78 5.64 0.32
N ALA A 176 2.57 4.93 1.42
CA ALA A 176 1.64 5.33 2.47
C ALA A 176 2.39 5.47 3.80
N ALA A 177 1.90 6.33 4.68
CA ALA A 177 2.51 6.64 5.97
C ALA A 177 1.47 6.51 7.10
N VAL A 178 1.90 6.04 8.27
CA VAL A 178 1.08 6.14 9.49
C VAL A 178 0.86 7.61 9.80
N VAL A 179 -0.39 7.98 10.06
CA VAL A 179 -0.72 9.31 10.54
C VAL A 179 -0.42 9.36 12.04
N PRO A 180 0.43 10.28 12.52
CA PRO A 180 0.55 10.52 13.94
C PRO A 180 -0.80 11.05 14.46
N GLU A 181 -1.33 10.42 15.51
CA GLU A 181 -2.52 10.91 16.23
C GLU A 181 -2.26 12.28 16.89
#